data_AF-R5Y2Q9-F1
#
_entry.id   AF-R5Y2Q9-F1
#
_cell.length_a   1.000
_cell.length_b   1.000
_cell.length_c   1.000
_cell.angle_alpha   90.00
_cell.angle_beta   90.00
_cell.angle_gamma   90.00
#
_symmetry.space_group_name_H-M   'P 1'
#
loop_
_entity.id
_entity.type
_entity.pdbx_description
1 polymer ?
#
loop_
_entity_poly.entity_id
_entity_poly.type
_entity_poly.pdbx_seq_one_letter_code
_entity_poly.pdbx_strand_id
1 'polypeptide(L)' 'MRISADKDNGNGWLLLRLSVHDPVMPFNMESNEKGGVKKIAKSFYEFIKQFDKLDISPIENFLSE' A
#
# COMPACT_ATOMS: atom_id res chain seq x y z
N MET A 1 7.37 -5.14 -7.78
CA MET A 1 7.50 -3.72 -8.17
C MET A 1 7.78 -2.90 -6.93
N ARG A 2 8.82 -2.05 -6.95
CA ARG A 2 9.12 -1.12 -5.85
C ARG A 2 8.77 0.30 -6.29
N ILE A 3 8.11 1.04 -5.42
CA ILE A 3 7.71 2.44 -5.62
C ILE A 3 8.32 3.25 -4.48
N SER A 4 9.07 4.30 -4.79
CA SER A 4 9.60 5.23 -3.80
C SER A 4 8.58 6.32 -3.50
N ALA A 5 8.39 6.66 -2.23
CA ALA A 5 7.57 7.78 -1.79
C ALA A 5 8.51 8.92 -1.33
N ASP A 6 8.38 10.09 -1.96
CA ASP A 6 9.12 11.28 -1.54
C ASP A 6 8.60 11.83 -0.19
N LYS A 7 9.24 12.91 0.29
CA LYS A 7 8.87 13.54 1.56
C LYS A 7 7.41 14.01 1.61
N ASP A 8 6.85 14.42 0.47
CA ASP A 8 5.47 14.90 0.39
C ASP A 8 4.46 13.76 0.28
N ASN A 9 4.91 12.52 0.09
CA ASN A 9 4.07 11.33 -0.11
C ASN A 9 4.31 10.23 0.94
N GLY A 10 5.01 10.53 2.03
CA GLY A 10 5.19 9.60 3.17
C GLY A 10 6.64 9.17 3.41
N ASN A 11 7.61 9.76 2.71
CA ASN A 11 9.05 9.68 2.96
C ASN A 11 9.58 8.23 3.13
N GLY A 12 9.38 7.39 2.13
CA GLY A 12 9.54 5.95 2.28
C GLY A 12 9.44 5.15 0.99
N TRP A 13 8.89 3.94 1.08
CA TRP A 13 8.71 3.06 -0.07
C TRP A 13 7.54 2.09 0.10
N LEU A 14 7.04 1.60 -1.04
CA LEU A 14 6.09 0.50 -1.17
C LEU A 14 6.70 -0.60 -2.04
N LEU A 15 6.61 -1.85 -1.61
CA LEU A 15 7.04 -3.03 -2.36
C LEU A 15 5.84 -3.93 -2.63
N LEU A 16 5.38 -3.98 -3.87
CA LEU A 16 4.33 -4.88 -4.34
C LEU A 16 4.95 -6.15 -4.91
N ARG A 17 4.44 -7.31 -4.49
CA ARG A 17 4.87 -8.63 -4.95
C ARG A 17 3.69 -9.37 -5.58
N LEU A 18 4.00 -10.21 -6.55
CA LEU A 18 3.04 -11.17 -7.10
C LEU A 18 3.33 -12.52 -6.47
N SER A 19 2.33 -13.13 -5.83
CA SER A 19 2.45 -14.53 -5.42
C SER A 19 2.32 -15.44 -6.64
N VAL A 20 3.16 -16.47 -6.71
CA VAL A 20 3.15 -17.46 -7.80
C VAL A 20 2.31 -18.70 -7.47
N HIS A 21 1.95 -18.87 -6.19
CA HIS A 21 1.21 -20.03 -5.71
C HIS A 21 -0.26 -19.71 -5.49
N ASP A 22 -0.52 -18.58 -4.82
CA ASP A 22 -1.86 -18.13 -4.49
C ASP A 22 -2.20 -16.87 -5.28
N PRO A 23 -3.47 -16.63 -5.65
CA PRO A 23 -3.90 -15.43 -6.38
C PRO A 23 -3.94 -14.19 -5.46
N VAL A 24 -2.82 -13.88 -4.80
CA VAL A 24 -2.69 -12.80 -3.83
C VAL A 24 -1.57 -11.84 -4.23
N MET A 25 -1.76 -10.56 -3.91
CA MET A 25 -0.80 -9.48 -4.17
C MET A 25 -0.29 -8.87 -2.85
N PRO A 26 0.67 -9.53 -2.17
CA PRO A 26 1.21 -9.01 -0.93
C PRO A 26 2.05 -7.76 -1.18
N PHE A 27 1.92 -6.78 -0.30
CA PHE A 27 2.75 -5.59 -0.32
C PHE A 27 3.32 -5.27 1.06
N ASN A 28 4.43 -4.53 1.07
CA ASN A 28 5.05 -3.99 2.27
C ASN A 28 5.26 -2.49 2.08
N MET A 29 5.17 -1.74 3.18
CA MET A 29 5.38 -0.29 3.18
C MET A 29 6.27 0.07 4.37
N GLU A 30 7.14 1.04 4.17
CA GLU A 30 7.99 1.60 5.21
C GLU A 30 8.11 3.10 5.00
N SER A 31 8.26 3.84 6.10
CA SER A 31 8.36 5.29 6.12
C SER A 31 9.40 5.72 7.15
N ASN A 32 10.14 6.78 6.82
CA ASN A 32 11.08 7.44 7.73
C ASN A 32 10.42 8.53 8.59
N GLU A 33 9.10 8.71 8.49
CA GLU A 33 8.33 9.66 9.28
C GLU A 33 7.12 9.01 9.98
N LYS A 34 6.76 9.55 11.15
CA LYS A 34 5.59 9.09 11.92
C LYS A 34 4.32 9.35 11.10
N GLY A 35 3.54 8.29 10.87
CA GLY A 35 2.32 8.36 10.06
C GLY A 35 2.54 8.28 8.54
N GLY A 36 3.78 8.30 8.05
CA GLY A 36 4.05 8.24 6.61
C GLY A 36 3.61 6.93 5.97
N VAL A 37 3.63 5.80 6.70
CA VAL A 37 3.03 4.54 6.21
C VAL A 37 1.54 4.70 5.90
N LYS A 38 0.77 5.35 6.78
CA LYS A 38 -0.67 5.61 6.52
C LYS A 38 -0.85 6.55 5.31
N LYS A 39 0.06 7.49 5.09
CA LYS A 39 0.05 8.38 3.92
C LYS A 39 0.29 7.62 2.61
N ILE A 40 1.30 6.74 2.59
CA ILE A 40 1.58 5.84 1.45
C ILE A 40 0.37 4.92 1.22
N ALA A 41 -0.15 4.29 2.27
CA ALA A 41 -1.30 3.38 2.19
C ALA A 41 -2.54 4.07 1.63
N LYS A 42 -2.83 5.30 2.06
CA LYS A 42 -3.98 6.08 1.54
C LYS A 42 -3.83 6.37 0.05
N SER A 43 -2.65 6.80 -0.40
CA SER A 43 -2.39 7.02 -1.83
C SER A 43 -2.52 5.73 -2.64
N PHE A 44 -2.03 4.61 -2.11
CA PHE A 44 -2.12 3.32 -2.78
C PHE A 44 -3.56 2.81 -2.83
N TYR A 45 -4.32 2.94 -1.74
CA TYR A 45 -5.75 2.61 -1.66
C TYR A 45 -6.56 3.35 -2.72
N GLU A 46 -6.37 4.66 -2.86
CA GLU A 46 -7.05 5.47 -3.86
C GLU A 46 -6.82 4.98 -5.29
N PHE A 47 -5.63 4.40 -5.56
CA PHE A 47 -5.33 3.77 -6.83
C PHE A 47 -5.98 2.38 -6.97
N ILE A 48 -5.89 1.51 -5.97
CA ILE A 48 -6.33 0.11 -6.11
C ILE A 48 -7.84 -0.10 -5.94
N LYS A 49 -8.56 0.83 -5.30
CA LYS A 49 -10.02 0.70 -5.07
C LYS A 49 -10.86 0.67 -6.35
N GLN A 50 -10.27 1.02 -7.50
CA GLN A 50 -10.95 0.93 -8.80
C GLN A 50 -11.03 -0.51 -9.34
N PHE A 51 -10.30 -1.46 -8.77
CA PHE A 51 -10.28 -2.85 -9.22
C PHE A 51 -11.32 -3.68 -8.44
N ASP A 52 -12.44 -3.99 -9.09
CA ASP A 52 -13.60 -4.71 -8.54
C ASP A 52 -13.32 -6.15 -8.08
N LYS A 53 -12.26 -6.78 -8.63
CA LYS A 53 -11.85 -8.14 -8.29
C LYS A 53 -10.79 -8.24 -7.20
N LEU A 54 -10.31 -7.11 -6.70
CA LEU A 54 -9.29 -7.08 -5.65
C LEU A 54 -9.96 -7.02 -4.28
N ASP A 55 -9.62 -7.95 -3.40
CA ASP A 55 -9.96 -7.81 -1.98
C ASP A 55 -9.10 -6.71 -1.36
N ILE A 56 -9.75 -5.60 -1.04
CA ILE A 56 -9.13 -4.41 -0.43
C ILE A 56 -9.45 -4.28 1.07
N SER A 57 -10.24 -5.21 1.63
CA SER A 57 -10.61 -5.16 3.04
C SER A 57 -9.42 -5.10 4.01
N PRO A 58 -8.24 -5.72 3.75
CA PRO A 58 -7.08 -5.59 4.64
C PRO A 58 -6.55 -4.16 4.75
N ILE A 59 -6.49 -3.41 3.63
CA ILE A 59 -5.98 -2.03 3.65
C ILE A 59 -7.03 -1.06 4.19
N GLU A 60 -8.31 -1.31 3.98
CA GLU A 60 -9.40 -0.52 4.57
C GLU A 60 -9.41 -0.63 6.09
N ASN A 61 -9.22 -1.84 6.62
CA ASN A 61 -9.07 -2.07 8.06
C ASN A 61 -7.86 -1.31 8.62
N PHE A 62 -6.70 -1.43 7.98
CA PHE A 62 -5.48 -0.70 8.38
C PHE A 62 -5.65 0.83 8.37
N LEU A 63 -6.43 1.38 7.43
CA LEU A 63 -6.70 2.82 7.35
C LEU A 63 -7.76 3.30 8.35
N SER A 64 -8.57 2.40 8.89
CA SER A 64 -9.64 2.69 9.85
C SER A 64 -9.17 2.63 11.32
N GLU A 65 -8.04 1.98 11.58
CA GLU A 65 -7.26 2.08 12.83
C GLU A 65 -6.65 3.49 13.02
#